data_AF-A0A6A3G3P4-F1
#
_entry.id   AF-A0A6A3G3P4-F1
#
_cell.length_a   1.000
_cell.length_b   1.000
_cell.length_c   1.000
_cell.angle_alpha   90.00
_cell.angle_beta   90.00
_cell.angle_gamma   90.00
#
_symmetry.space_group_name_H-M   'P 1'
#
loop_
_entity.id
_entity.type
_entity.pdbx_description
1 polymer ?
#
loop_
_entity_poly.entity_id
_entity_poly.type
_entity_poly.pdbx_seq_one_letter_code
_entity_poly.pdbx_strand_id
1 'polypeptide(L)'
;MATTFSAAEAAVYDRQMRMWGVEAQKRLQSSRVLVSGLSALGSELVKNLVLAGVGVTLHDTQRASAAAAASQFFLSEADVGS
;
A
#
# COMPACT_ATOMS: atom_id res chain seq x y z
N MET A 1 -19.04 -15.02 2.65
CA MET A 1 -19.94 -13.85 2.53
C MET A 1 -19.38 -12.96 1.43
N ALA A 2 -20.20 -12.53 0.47
CA ALA A 2 -19.76 -11.55 -0.52
C ALA A 2 -19.50 -10.23 0.21
N THR A 3 -18.23 -9.83 0.33
CA THR A 3 -17.86 -8.52 0.87
C THR A 3 -18.53 -7.47 -0.02
N THR A 4 -19.46 -6.73 0.57
CA THR A 4 -20.14 -5.62 -0.06
C THR A 4 -19.37 -4.37 0.33
N PHE A 5 -18.97 -3.55 -0.63
CA PHE A 5 -18.23 -2.32 -0.36
C PHE A 5 -19.09 -1.38 0.47
N SER A 6 -18.50 -0.75 1.49
CA SER A 6 -19.12 0.40 2.15
C SER A 6 -19.25 1.57 1.15
N ALA A 7 -20.13 2.54 1.44
CA ALA A 7 -20.29 3.72 0.58
C ALA A 7 -18.97 4.50 0.41
N ALA A 8 -18.15 4.55 1.48
CA ALA A 8 -16.85 5.20 1.45
C ALA A 8 -15.86 4.45 0.54
N GLU A 9 -15.74 3.12 0.68
CA GLU A 9 -14.88 2.31 -0.19
C GLU A 9 -15.34 2.37 -1.65
N ALA A 10 -16.65 2.32 -1.89
CA ALA A 10 -17.20 2.44 -3.22
C ALA A 10 -16.81 3.79 -3.87
N ALA A 11 -16.82 4.87 -3.10
CA ALA A 11 -16.37 6.18 -3.58
C ALA A 11 -14.86 6.23 -3.85
N VAL A 12 -14.03 5.65 -2.98
CA VAL A 12 -12.56 5.61 -3.14
C VAL A 12 -12.16 4.80 -4.37
N TYR A 13 -12.78 3.64 -4.57
CA TYR A 13 -12.41 2.70 -5.63
C TYR A 13 -13.24 2.83 -6.92
N ASP A 14 -14.18 3.78 -7.01
CA ASP A 14 -15.10 3.92 -8.17
C ASP A 14 -14.36 3.90 -9.51
N ARG A 15 -13.32 4.73 -9.66
CA ARG A 15 -12.53 4.81 -10.91
C ARG A 15 -11.80 3.51 -11.23
N GLN A 16 -11.30 2.82 -10.19
CA GLN A 16 -10.58 1.55 -10.34
C GLN A 16 -11.54 0.43 -10.76
N MET A 17 -12.69 0.34 -10.09
CA MET A 17 -13.76 -0.61 -10.41
C MET A 17 -14.32 -0.42 -11.82
N ARG A 18 -14.37 0.81 -12.35
CA ARG A 18 -14.74 1.07 -13.76
C ARG A 18 -13.72 0.51 -14.75
N MET A 19 -12.46 0.38 -14.36
CA MET A 19 -11.38 -0.08 -15.23
C MET A 19 -11.28 -1.61 -15.26
N TRP A 20 -11.21 -2.27 -14.10
CA TRP A 20 -11.02 -3.72 -14.02
C TRP A 20 -12.23 -4.50 -13.49
N GLY A 21 -13.31 -3.82 -13.11
CA GLY A 21 -14.54 -4.45 -12.62
C GLY A 21 -14.59 -4.65 -11.10
N VAL A 22 -15.82 -4.75 -10.59
CA VAL A 22 -16.12 -4.90 -9.16
C VAL A 22 -15.53 -6.19 -8.58
N GLU A 23 -15.60 -7.30 -9.34
CA GLU A 23 -15.09 -8.59 -8.88
C GLU A 23 -13.56 -8.60 -8.75
N ALA A 24 -12.86 -7.93 -9.67
CA ALA A 24 -11.41 -7.76 -9.56
C ALA A 24 -11.05 -6.94 -8.31
N GLN A 25 -11.77 -5.86 -8.03
CA GLN A 25 -11.56 -5.06 -6.82
C GLN A 25 -11.76 -5.87 -5.53
N LYS A 26 -12.79 -6.74 -5.48
CA LYS A 26 -13.01 -7.63 -4.33
C LYS A 26 -11.84 -8.60 -4.11
N ARG A 27 -11.29 -9.15 -5.19
CA ARG A 27 -10.12 -10.04 -5.13
C ARG A 27 -8.86 -9.31 -4.68
N LEU A 28 -8.67 -8.06 -5.08
CA LEU A 28 -7.57 -7.23 -4.58
C LEU A 28 -7.71 -7.00 -3.07
N GLN A 29 -8.90 -6.63 -2.60
CA GLN A 29 -9.17 -6.42 -1.17
C GLN A 29 -9.04 -7.67 -0.29
N SER A 30 -9.31 -8.86 -0.84
CA SER A 30 -9.12 -10.12 -0.11
C SER A 30 -7.68 -10.65 -0.16
N SER A 31 -6.83 -10.07 -1.01
CA SER A 31 -5.44 -10.48 -1.17
C SER A 31 -4.54 -9.89 -0.08
N ARG A 32 -3.48 -10.63 0.28
CA ARG A 32 -2.40 -10.13 1.13
C ARG A 32 -1.04 -10.34 0.49
N VAL A 33 -0.19 -9.31 0.54
CA VAL A 33 1.17 -9.31 -0.02
C VAL A 33 2.18 -8.99 1.08
N LEU A 34 3.24 -9.79 1.18
CA LEU A 34 4.42 -9.47 1.99
C LEU A 34 5.41 -8.67 1.13
N VAL A 35 5.80 -7.48 1.59
CA VAL A 35 6.89 -6.70 1.00
C VAL A 35 8.07 -6.71 1.96
N SER A 36 9.19 -7.30 1.53
CA SER A 36 10.43 -7.35 2.30
C SER A 36 11.45 -6.37 1.74
N GLY A 37 11.71 -5.29 2.47
CA GLY A 37 12.57 -4.16 2.10
C GLY A 37 11.78 -2.93 1.66
N LEU A 38 12.03 -1.80 2.33
CA LEU A 38 11.40 -0.49 2.15
C LEU A 38 12.41 0.56 1.67
N SER A 39 13.15 0.21 0.61
CA SER A 39 13.90 1.20 -0.16
C SER A 39 12.94 2.21 -0.83
N ALA A 40 13.50 3.23 -1.51
CA ALA A 40 12.72 4.15 -2.34
C ALA A 40 11.73 3.42 -3.27
N LEU A 41 12.18 2.37 -3.96
CA LEU A 41 11.32 1.54 -4.80
C LEU A 41 10.27 0.77 -3.98
N GLY A 42 10.68 0.17 -2.86
CA GLY A 42 9.78 -0.56 -1.98
C GLY A 42 8.62 0.32 -1.50
N SER A 43 8.92 1.59 -1.16
CA SER A 43 7.90 2.55 -0.76
C SER A 43 6.87 2.85 -1.85
N GLU A 44 7.33 3.07 -3.09
CA GLU A 44 6.45 3.32 -4.24
C GLU A 44 5.57 2.11 -4.57
N LEU A 45 6.15 0.91 -4.50
CA LEU A 45 5.42 -0.34 -4.68
C LEU A 45 4.32 -0.49 -3.61
N VAL A 46 4.65 -0.27 -2.33
CA VAL A 46 3.69 -0.37 -1.22
C VAL A 46 2.57 0.64 -1.37
N LYS A 47 2.87 1.89 -1.72
CA LYS A 47 1.84 2.90 -1.99
C LYS A 47 0.89 2.42 -3.09
N ASN A 48 1.40 1.91 -4.20
CA ASN A 48 0.53 1.43 -5.28
C ASN A 48 -0.35 0.25 -4.85
N LEU A 49 0.17 -0.69 -4.06
CA LEU A 49 -0.62 -1.81 -3.51
C LEU A 49 -1.72 -1.32 -2.57
N VAL A 50 -1.40 -0.43 -1.64
CA VAL A 50 -2.36 0.12 -0.67
C VAL A 50 -3.42 0.95 -1.38
N LEU A 51 -3.05 1.78 -2.37
CA LEU A 51 -4.00 2.56 -3.18
C LEU A 51 -4.90 1.67 -4.05
N ALA A 52 -4.43 0.50 -4.47
CA ALA A 52 -5.25 -0.51 -5.15
C ALA A 52 -6.18 -1.28 -4.19
N GLY A 53 -6.05 -1.08 -2.87
CA GLY A 53 -6.84 -1.74 -1.84
C GLY A 53 -6.33 -3.12 -1.45
N VAL A 54 -5.07 -3.46 -1.75
CA VAL A 54 -4.46 -4.74 -1.36
C VAL A 54 -3.97 -4.66 0.09
N GLY A 55 -4.20 -5.72 0.88
CA GLY A 55 -3.61 -5.84 2.21
C GLY A 55 -2.11 -6.08 2.13
N VAL A 56 -1.30 -5.32 2.89
CA VAL A 56 0.16 -5.43 2.85
C VAL A 56 0.73 -5.71 4.23
N THR A 57 1.68 -6.64 4.31
CA THR A 57 2.57 -6.82 5.45
C THR A 57 3.95 -6.31 5.08
N LEU A 58 4.52 -5.43 5.90
CA LEU A 58 5.84 -4.86 5.66
C LEU A 58 6.88 -5.56 6.54
N HIS A 59 8.03 -5.88 5.95
CA HIS A 59 9.17 -6.42 6.66
C HIS A 59 10.42 -5.66 6.22
N ASP A 60 11.03 -4.91 7.12
CA ASP A 60 12.36 -4.33 6.89
C ASP A 60 13.16 -4.42 8.20
N THR A 61 14.43 -4.80 8.08
CA THR A 61 15.35 -4.94 9.21
C THR A 61 16.38 -3.82 9.26
N GLN A 62 16.41 -2.95 8.25
CA GLN A 62 17.30 -1.80 8.21
C GLN A 62 16.74 -0.66 9.05
N ARG A 63 17.63 0.04 9.77
CA ARG A 63 17.26 1.28 10.46
C ARG A 63 16.99 2.39 9.46
N ALA A 64 16.09 3.29 9.84
CA ALA A 64 15.87 4.51 9.08
C ALA A 64 17.16 5.34 9.03
N SER A 65 17.65 5.65 7.83
CA SER A 65 18.81 6.53 7.61
C SER A 65 18.37 7.87 7.04
N ALA A 66 19.19 8.91 7.18
CA ALA A 66 18.91 10.21 6.56
C ALA A 66 18.75 10.10 5.03
N ALA A 67 19.55 9.24 4.38
CA ALA A 67 19.40 8.98 2.95
C ALA A 67 18.08 8.29 2.61
N ALA A 68 17.61 7.36 3.45
CA ALA A 68 16.29 6.74 3.29
C ALA A 68 15.17 7.78 3.49
N ALA A 69 15.24 8.61 4.53
CA ALA A 69 14.28 9.69 4.76
C ALA A 69 14.20 10.69 3.58
N ALA A 70 15.33 10.97 2.93
CA ALA A 70 15.37 11.85 1.76
C ALA A 70 14.89 11.20 0.45
N SER A 71 14.72 9.88 0.39
CA SER A 71 14.45 9.14 -0.85
C SER A 71 13.09 8.42 -0.90
N GLN A 72 12.32 8.44 0.18
CA GLN A 72 10.96 7.94 0.21
C GLN A 72 10.05 8.81 1.09
N PHE A 73 8.73 8.63 0.98
CA PHE A 73 7.72 9.52 1.58
C PHE A 73 7.06 8.98 2.86
N PHE A 74 7.42 7.78 3.33
CA PHE A 74 6.94 7.19 4.58
C PHE A 74 7.77 7.58 5.82
N LEU A 75 9.04 7.95 5.65
CA LEU A 75 9.89 8.44 6.74
C LEU A 75 10.13 9.95 6.63
N SER A 76 10.26 10.58 7.79
CA SER A 76 10.70 11.94 7.98
C SER A 76 12.09 11.99 8.63
N GLU A 77 12.68 13.17 8.74
CA GLU A 77 13.96 13.33 9.46
C GLU A 77 13.87 12.92 10.94
N ALA A 78 12.68 13.03 11.54
CA ALA A 78 12.45 12.63 12.94
C ALA A 78 12.53 11.11 13.15
N ASP A 79 12.40 10.33 12.08
CA ASP A 79 12.42 8.87 12.14
C ASP A 79 13.85 8.30 12.02
N VAL A 80 14.86 9.13 11.71
CA VAL A 80 16.23 8.67 11.51
C VAL A 80 16.77 7.99 12.77
N GLY A 81 17.24 6.75 12.60
CA GLY A 81 17.80 5.90 13.66
C GLY A 81 16.82 4.92 14.30
N SER A 82 15.52 5.01 14.01
CA SER A 82 14.51 4.02 14.42
C SER A 82 14.77 2.65 13.81
#